data_AF-A0A6L6JGM0-F1
#
_entry.id   AF-A0A6L6JGM0-F1
#
_cell.length_a   1.000
_cell.length_b   1.000
_cell.length_c   1.000
_cell.angle_alpha   90.00
_cell.angle_beta   90.00
_cell.angle_gamma   90.00
#
_symmetry.space_group_name_H-M   'P 1'
#
loop_
_entity.id
_entity.type
_entity.pdbx_description
1 polymer ?
#
loop_
_entity_poly.entity_id
_entity_poly.type
_entity_poly.pdbx_seq_one_letter_code
_entity_poly.pdbx_strand_id
1 'polypeptide(L)'
;MNISNTPLPGIMILEPRRFGDSRGFFSESWNRKTLREAGVELPEFVQDNHSMSSTVGTLRGLHFQSPPHAQGKLVRCGRGRLFDVAVDIRKGSPTYGKWVGEELSFENGRQLWIPAGFLHGFVTREP
;
A
#
# COMPACT_ATOMS: atom_id res chain seq x y z
N MET A 1 -6.68 13.70 3.56
CA MET A 1 -5.75 12.72 2.98
C MET A 1 -5.32 13.24 1.62
N ASN A 2 -4.05 13.14 1.27
CA ASN A 2 -3.62 13.39 -0.11
C ASN A 2 -3.59 12.04 -0.84
N ILE A 3 -3.98 12.03 -2.11
CA ILE A 3 -4.01 10.83 -2.94
C ILE A 3 -3.33 11.18 -4.26
N SER A 4 -2.36 10.39 -4.66
CA SER A 4 -1.66 10.56 -5.93
C SER A 4 -1.59 9.26 -6.71
N ASN A 5 -1.71 9.37 -8.02
CA ASN A 5 -1.57 8.23 -8.92
C ASN A 5 -0.10 7.85 -9.09
N THR A 6 0.14 6.57 -9.36
CA THR A 6 1.44 6.09 -9.83
C THR A 6 1.45 5.98 -11.36
N PRO A 7 2.60 5.70 -11.99
CA PRO A 7 2.66 5.37 -13.42
C PRO A 7 1.89 4.10 -13.81
N LEU A 8 1.50 3.25 -12.84
CA LEU A 8 0.67 2.07 -13.07
C LEU A 8 -0.80 2.37 -12.77
N PRO A 9 -1.70 2.31 -13.78
CA PRO A 9 -3.12 2.60 -13.57
C PRO A 9 -3.75 1.71 -12.51
N GLY A 10 -4.43 2.35 -11.55
CA GLY A 10 -5.13 1.70 -10.43
C GLY A 10 -4.31 1.59 -9.15
N ILE A 11 -2.98 1.71 -9.22
CA ILE A 11 -2.13 1.80 -8.02
C ILE A 11 -2.06 3.26 -7.58
N MET A 12 -2.35 3.51 -6.30
CA MET A 12 -2.41 4.84 -5.71
C MET A 12 -1.56 4.93 -4.46
N ILE A 13 -0.95 6.09 -4.24
CA ILE A 13 -0.29 6.44 -2.97
C ILE A 13 -1.30 7.24 -2.15
N LEU A 14 -1.56 6.79 -0.93
CA LEU A 14 -2.43 7.45 0.03
C LEU A 14 -1.58 8.02 1.16
N GLU A 15 -1.79 9.30 1.47
CA GLU A 15 -1.12 10.01 2.56
C GLU A 15 -2.19 10.50 3.57
N PRO A 16 -2.50 9.68 4.61
CA PRO A 16 -3.31 10.11 5.73
C PRO A 16 -2.73 11.37 6.39
N ARG A 17 -3.59 12.30 6.78
CA ARG A 17 -3.12 13.48 7.54
C ARG A 17 -2.73 13.05 8.95
N ARG A 18 -1.64 13.63 9.46
CA ARG A 18 -1.22 13.51 10.85
C ARG A 18 -1.43 14.84 11.55
N PHE A 19 -2.27 14.84 12.58
CA PHE A 19 -2.53 16.00 13.42
C PHE A 19 -1.62 15.90 14.63
N GLY A 20 -0.53 16.66 14.62
CA GLY A 20 0.50 16.64 15.66
C GLY A 20 0.24 17.61 16.80
N ASP A 21 0.65 17.23 18.01
CA ASP A 21 0.76 18.09 19.18
C ASP A 21 1.91 17.63 20.10
N SER A 22 2.08 18.26 21.26
CA SER A 22 3.16 17.92 22.22
C SER A 22 3.20 16.46 22.69
N ARG A 23 2.12 15.69 22.51
CA ARG A 23 1.99 14.28 22.91
C ARG A 23 2.36 13.31 21.78
N GLY A 24 2.53 13.81 20.55
CA GLY A 24 2.72 12.99 19.35
C GLY A 24 1.80 13.42 18.21
N PHE A 25 1.14 12.46 17.55
CA PHE A 25 0.15 12.78 16.51
C PHE A 25 -1.03 11.81 16.53
N PHE A 26 -2.16 12.28 16.01
CA PHE A 26 -3.33 11.48 15.69
C PHE A 26 -3.51 11.37 14.17
N SER A 27 -3.92 10.21 13.66
CA SER A 27 -4.15 10.02 12.23
C SER A 27 -5.19 8.94 11.96
N GLU A 28 -6.21 9.28 11.17
CA GLU A 28 -7.11 8.32 10.58
C GLU A 28 -6.43 7.63 9.41
N SER A 29 -5.73 6.53 9.70
CA SER A 29 -4.99 5.78 8.68
C SER A 29 -5.87 5.10 7.63
N TRP A 30 -7.16 4.92 7.92
CA TRP A 30 -8.17 4.50 6.97
C TRP A 30 -9.50 5.15 7.38
N ASN A 31 -10.21 5.73 6.41
CA ASN A 31 -11.55 6.25 6.61
C ASN A 31 -12.32 6.14 5.29
N ARG A 32 -13.33 5.26 5.24
CA ARG A 32 -14.13 5.01 4.04
C ARG A 32 -14.81 6.26 3.51
N LYS A 33 -15.36 7.11 4.40
CA LYS A 33 -16.05 8.34 4.02
C LYS A 33 -15.07 9.31 3.36
N THR A 34 -13.91 9.54 3.99
CA THR A 34 -12.85 10.42 3.44
C THR A 34 -12.34 9.94 2.09
N LEU A 35 -12.14 8.63 1.89
CA LEU A 35 -11.74 8.08 0.60
C LEU A 35 -12.80 8.32 -0.48
N ARG A 36 -14.08 8.04 -0.16
CA ARG A 36 -15.19 8.28 -1.09
C ARG A 36 -15.35 9.75 -1.46
N GLU A 37 -15.24 10.65 -0.49
CA GLU A 37 -15.26 12.11 -0.71
C GLU A 37 -14.09 12.58 -1.59
N ALA A 38 -12.96 11.86 -1.56
CA ALA A 38 -11.81 12.09 -2.44
C ALA A 38 -11.93 11.38 -3.81
N GLY A 39 -13.09 10.78 -4.13
CA GLY A 39 -13.32 10.07 -5.40
C GLY A 39 -12.69 8.68 -5.47
N VAL A 40 -12.26 8.12 -4.34
CA VAL A 40 -11.64 6.79 -4.25
C VAL A 40 -12.62 5.80 -3.64
N GLU A 41 -13.10 4.89 -4.48
CA GLU A 41 -13.95 3.78 -4.07
C GLU A 41 -13.13 2.48 -4.05
N LEU A 42 -12.84 1.98 -2.84
CA LEU A 42 -12.12 0.74 -2.63
C LEU A 42 -13.10 -0.40 -2.31
N PRO A 43 -12.73 -1.66 -2.59
CA PRO A 43 -13.47 -2.83 -2.12
C PRO A 43 -13.65 -2.86 -0.60
N GLU A 44 -14.53 -3.75 -0.14
CA GLU A 44 -14.76 -3.96 1.28
C GLU A 44 -13.48 -4.33 2.02
N PHE A 45 -13.25 -3.69 3.18
CA PHE A 45 -12.18 -4.05 4.09
C PHE A 45 -12.63 -5.26 4.91
N VAL A 46 -11.95 -6.39 4.73
CA VAL A 46 -12.36 -7.69 5.30
C VAL A 46 -11.31 -8.30 6.23
N GLN A 47 -10.07 -7.83 6.20
CA GLN A 47 -8.97 -8.42 6.94
C GLN A 47 -7.85 -7.41 7.16
N ASP A 48 -7.20 -7.48 8.33
CA ASP A 48 -5.95 -6.79 8.61
C ASP A 48 -4.80 -7.81 8.81
N ASN A 49 -3.61 -7.42 8.42
CA ASN A 49 -2.39 -8.20 8.64
C ASN A 49 -1.32 -7.27 9.23
N HIS A 50 -0.55 -7.78 10.18
CA HIS A 50 0.59 -7.08 10.74
C HIS A 50 1.81 -8.01 10.72
N SER A 51 2.90 -7.58 10.10
CA SER A 51 4.14 -8.35 10.04
C SER A 51 5.32 -7.53 10.54
N MET A 52 6.26 -8.18 11.19
CA MET A 52 7.56 -7.61 11.55
C MET A 52 8.64 -8.37 10.80
N SER A 53 9.60 -7.63 10.24
CA SER A 53 10.77 -8.18 9.57
C SER A 53 11.99 -7.54 10.23
N SER A 54 12.69 -8.30 11.06
CA SER A 54 13.77 -7.80 11.92
C SER A 54 15.07 -7.55 11.15
N THR A 55 15.33 -8.31 10.09
CA THR A 55 16.58 -8.23 9.33
C THR A 55 16.43 -7.29 8.14
N VAL A 56 17.30 -6.28 8.04
CA VAL A 56 17.39 -5.42 6.85
C VAL A 56 17.66 -6.29 5.63
N GLY A 57 16.93 -6.06 4.54
CA GLY A 57 16.99 -6.90 3.34
C GLY A 57 16.03 -8.09 3.35
N THR A 58 15.25 -8.31 4.41
CA THR A 58 14.17 -9.31 4.40
C THR A 58 13.20 -9.00 3.27
N LEU A 59 13.05 -9.93 2.33
CA LEU A 59 12.12 -9.84 1.21
C LEU A 59 10.90 -10.73 1.48
N ARG A 60 9.70 -10.17 1.29
CA ARG A 60 8.45 -10.93 1.30
C ARG A 60 7.71 -10.67 -0.01
N GLY A 61 7.57 -11.69 -0.84
CA GLY A 61 6.89 -11.59 -2.13
C GLY A 61 7.64 -12.26 -3.28
N LEU A 62 7.15 -12.14 -4.51
CA LEU A 62 5.91 -11.43 -4.86
C LEU A 62 4.67 -12.34 -4.75
N HIS A 63 3.61 -11.86 -4.09
CA HIS A 63 2.40 -12.61 -3.81
C HIS A 63 1.16 -11.96 -4.43
N PHE A 64 0.25 -12.79 -4.93
CA PHE A 64 -1.12 -12.41 -5.28
C PHE A 64 -2.07 -13.55 -4.91
N GLN A 65 -3.37 -13.26 -4.90
CA GLN A 65 -4.41 -14.27 -4.82
C GLN A 65 -5.19 -14.27 -6.13
N SER A 66 -5.39 -15.46 -6.70
CA SER A 66 -6.20 -15.63 -7.91
C SER A 66 -7.70 -15.65 -7.59
N PRO A 67 -8.57 -15.35 -8.56
CA PRO A 67 -10.00 -15.65 -8.44
C PRO A 67 -10.24 -17.11 -8.01
N PRO A 68 -11.25 -17.38 -7.17
CA PRO A 68 -12.27 -16.44 -6.65
C PRO A 68 -11.82 -15.63 -5.41
N HIS A 69 -10.59 -15.78 -4.94
CA HIS A 69 -10.10 -15.20 -3.69
C HIS A 69 -9.24 -13.95 -3.90
N ALA A 70 -9.39 -13.26 -5.03
CA ALA A 70 -8.57 -12.11 -5.35
C ALA A 70 -8.82 -10.96 -4.34
N GLN A 71 -7.75 -10.35 -3.86
CA GLN A 71 -7.81 -9.32 -2.82
C GLN A 71 -6.95 -8.11 -3.22
N GLY A 72 -7.48 -6.91 -2.98
CA GLY A 72 -6.68 -5.68 -3.01
C GLY A 72 -6.00 -5.44 -1.67
N LYS A 73 -4.84 -4.80 -1.67
CA LYS A 73 -4.04 -4.54 -0.46
C LYS A 73 -3.85 -3.04 -0.28
N LEU A 74 -4.06 -2.57 0.94
CA LEU A 74 -3.62 -1.24 1.37
C LEU A 74 -2.46 -1.42 2.35
N VAL A 75 -1.25 -1.14 1.89
CA VAL A 75 -0.01 -1.44 2.62
C VAL A 75 0.54 -0.17 3.24
N ARG A 76 0.98 -0.23 4.50
CA ARG A 76 1.64 0.88 5.20
C ARG A 76 2.81 0.36 6.04
N CYS A 77 3.76 1.24 6.37
CA CYS A 77 4.83 0.94 7.32
C CYS A 77 4.49 1.52 8.70
N GLY A 78 4.30 0.65 9.70
CA GLY A 78 3.95 1.07 11.07
C GLY A 78 5.17 1.45 11.93
N ARG A 79 6.36 0.99 11.57
CA ARG A 79 7.65 1.28 12.21
C ARG A 79 8.76 1.01 11.20
N GLY A 80 9.79 1.85 11.19
CA GLY A 80 10.92 1.70 10.28
C GLY A 80 10.53 2.04 8.85
N ARG A 81 11.06 1.28 7.89
CA ARG A 81 10.97 1.57 6.47
C ARG A 81 11.07 0.33 5.60
N LEU A 82 10.28 0.29 4.54
CA LEU A 82 10.32 -0.73 3.50
C LEU A 82 10.22 -0.12 2.12
N PHE A 83 10.76 -0.82 1.13
CA PHE A 83 10.52 -0.53 -0.28
C PHE A 83 9.46 -1.51 -0.79
N ASP A 84 8.24 -1.01 -0.98
CA ASP A 84 7.06 -1.77 -1.41
C ASP A 84 6.97 -1.78 -2.93
N VAL A 85 6.65 -2.92 -3.53
CA VAL A 85 6.62 -3.12 -4.99
C VAL A 85 5.32 -3.80 -5.39
N ALA A 86 4.75 -3.31 -6.49
CA ALA A 86 3.62 -3.92 -7.16
C ALA A 86 3.93 -4.15 -8.64
N VAL A 87 3.55 -5.32 -9.16
CA VAL A 87 3.79 -5.73 -10.56
C VAL A 87 2.48 -6.10 -11.23
N ASP A 88 2.21 -5.54 -12.40
CA ASP A 88 1.01 -5.82 -13.17
C ASP A 88 1.12 -7.19 -13.86
N ILE A 89 0.26 -8.13 -13.45
CA ILE A 89 0.17 -9.47 -14.07
C ILE A 89 -1.18 -9.71 -14.76
N ARG A 90 -1.96 -8.65 -15.00
CA ARG A 90 -3.28 -8.74 -15.62
C ARG A 90 -3.12 -8.99 -17.12
N LYS A 91 -3.38 -10.20 -17.58
CA LYS A 91 -3.30 -10.55 -19.01
C LYS A 91 -4.12 -9.56 -19.85
N GLY A 92 -3.52 -9.06 -20.93
CA GLY A 92 -4.15 -8.06 -21.80
C GLY A 92 -4.00 -6.60 -21.32
N SER A 93 -3.44 -6.36 -20.13
CA SER A 93 -3.11 -5.01 -19.68
C SER A 93 -2.04 -4.37 -20.57
N PRO A 94 -2.18 -3.09 -20.96
CA PRO A 94 -1.12 -2.37 -21.67
C PRO A 94 0.15 -2.19 -20.83
N THR A 95 0.05 -2.37 -19.51
CA THR A 95 1.17 -2.29 -18.57
C THR A 95 1.59 -3.66 -18.05
N TYR A 96 1.23 -4.76 -18.70
CA TYR A 96 1.62 -6.11 -18.28
C TYR A 96 3.15 -6.24 -18.10
N GLY A 97 3.58 -6.80 -16.97
CA GLY A 97 4.99 -6.96 -16.59
C GLY A 97 5.68 -5.67 -16.14
N LYS A 98 5.01 -4.51 -16.19
CA LYS A 98 5.51 -3.27 -15.61
C LYS A 98 5.27 -3.26 -14.09
N TRP A 99 6.09 -2.50 -13.39
CA TRP A 99 6.06 -2.41 -11.94
C TRP A 99 6.23 -0.96 -11.48
N VAL A 100 5.77 -0.69 -10.26
CA VAL A 100 6.08 0.52 -9.51
C VAL A 100 6.57 0.13 -8.13
N GLY A 101 7.44 0.95 -7.56
CA GLY A 101 7.90 0.79 -6.19
C GLY A 101 7.85 2.11 -5.43
N GLU A 102 7.50 2.03 -4.15
CA GLU A 102 7.38 3.17 -3.26
C GLU A 102 8.07 2.88 -1.93
N GLU A 103 8.77 3.88 -1.40
CA GLU A 103 9.30 3.81 -0.05
C GLU A 103 8.17 4.15 0.94
N LEU A 104 7.80 3.19 1.78
CA LEU A 104 6.84 3.38 2.87
C LEU A 104 7.61 3.38 4.19
N SER A 105 7.46 4.42 4.99
CA SER A 105 8.10 4.52 6.30
C SER A 105 7.14 5.02 7.36
N PHE A 106 7.50 4.80 8.63
CA PHE A 106 6.78 5.42 9.72
C PHE A 106 6.80 6.94 9.59
N GLU A 107 7.89 7.55 9.14
CA GLU A 107 8.06 9.00 9.04
C GLU A 107 7.17 9.60 7.95
N ASN A 108 7.18 9.04 6.75
CA ASN A 108 6.41 9.57 5.63
C ASN A 108 4.91 9.27 5.75
N GLY A 109 4.55 8.21 6.48
CA GLY A 109 3.16 7.82 6.72
C GLY A 109 2.39 7.42 5.47
N ARG A 110 3.08 7.18 4.35
CA ARG A 110 2.48 6.79 3.07
C ARG A 110 1.92 5.38 3.14
N GLN A 111 0.96 5.15 2.27
CA GLN A 111 0.37 3.85 2.01
C GLN A 111 0.34 3.60 0.52
N LEU A 112 0.50 2.34 0.11
CA LEU A 112 0.33 1.91 -1.28
C LEU A 112 -0.96 1.10 -1.40
N TRP A 113 -1.89 1.57 -2.21
CA TRP A 113 -3.06 0.80 -2.63
C TRP A 113 -2.71 -0.03 -3.86
N ILE A 114 -2.92 -1.33 -3.77
CA ILE A 114 -2.62 -2.32 -4.79
C ILE A 114 -3.90 -3.10 -5.10
N PRO A 115 -4.51 -2.92 -6.29
CA PRO A 115 -5.72 -3.64 -6.67
C PRO A 115 -5.51 -5.14 -6.81
N ALA A 116 -6.62 -5.89 -6.84
CA ALA A 116 -6.61 -7.28 -7.26
C ALA A 116 -5.98 -7.44 -8.67
N GLY A 117 -5.29 -8.56 -8.89
CA GLY A 117 -4.62 -8.84 -10.17
C GLY A 117 -3.20 -8.27 -10.29
N PHE A 118 -2.66 -7.67 -9.23
CA PHE A 118 -1.24 -7.31 -9.14
C PHE A 118 -0.50 -8.26 -8.19
N LEU A 119 0.75 -8.56 -8.53
CA LEU A 119 1.70 -9.13 -7.59
C LEU A 119 2.17 -8.03 -6.62
N HIS A 120 2.40 -8.38 -5.36
CA HIS A 120 2.89 -7.47 -4.33
C HIS A 120 4.00 -8.09 -3.51
N GLY A 121 5.02 -7.30 -3.17
CA GLY A 121 5.99 -7.65 -2.14
C GLY A 121 6.78 -6.44 -1.68
N PHE A 122 7.62 -6.63 -0.66
CA PHE A 122 8.49 -5.58 -0.17
C PHE A 122 9.83 -6.11 0.30
N VAL A 123 10.79 -5.21 0.44
CA VAL A 123 12.06 -5.45 1.13
C VAL A 123 12.23 -4.48 2.29
N THR A 124 12.56 -5.00 3.46
CA THR A 124 12.85 -4.19 4.66
C THR A 124 14.11 -3.37 4.45
N ARG A 125 14.03 -2.06 4.70
CA ARG A 125 15.17 -1.13 4.69
C ARG A 125 15.59 -0.73 6.10
N GLU A 126 14.63 -0.68 7.02
CA GLU A 126 14.82 -0.29 8.41
C GLU A 126 13.75 -0.98 9.30
N PRO A 127 14.10 -1.69 10.38
CA PRO A 127 13.15 -2.43 11.23
C PRO A 127 12.29 -1.60 12.21
#